data_AF-A0A1H2J2B0-F1
#
_entry.id   AF-A0A1H2J2B0-F1
#
_cell.length_a   1.000
_cell.length_b   1.000
_cell.length_c   1.000
_cell.angle_alpha   90.00
_cell.angle_beta   90.00
_cell.angle_gamma   90.00
#
_symmetry.space_group_name_H-M   'P 1'
#
loop_
_entity.id
_entity.type
_entity.pdbx_description
1 polymer ?
#
loop_
_entity_poly.entity_id
_entity_poly.type
_entity_poly.pdbx_seq_one_letter_code
_entity_poly.pdbx_strand_id
1 'polypeptide(L)'
;MRIGDLAQRTGTTTRALRFYESQGLLMAQRAPNGYREYDEDDLRLVTEIQTLQGIGFSLDDTRPFVECLRSGHESGDSCADSIETYRRKLAEVDGYLDRLTAIRAGIQTKLDDAQARRQGDPR
;
A
#
# COMPACT_ATOMS: atom_id res chain seq x y z
N MET A 1 -8.98 23.79 2.12
CA MET A 1 -8.44 23.70 0.73
C MET A 1 -9.43 22.94 -0.16
N ARG A 2 -9.51 23.23 -1.46
CA ARG A 2 -10.39 22.49 -2.39
C ARG A 2 -9.75 21.18 -2.83
N ILE A 3 -10.53 20.28 -3.45
CA ILE A 3 -10.02 18.99 -3.94
C ILE A 3 -8.85 19.14 -4.94
N GLY A 4 -8.85 20.21 -5.73
CA GLY A 4 -7.75 20.51 -6.67
C GLY A 4 -6.46 20.87 -5.95
N ASP A 5 -6.56 21.69 -4.89
CA ASP A 5 -5.42 22.08 -4.05
C ASP A 5 -4.86 20.86 -3.32
N LEU A 6 -5.73 20.03 -2.75
CA LEU A 6 -5.33 18.78 -2.09
C LEU A 6 -4.63 17.85 -3.08
N ALA A 7 -5.15 17.70 -4.30
CA ALA A 7 -4.53 16.88 -5.34
C ALA A 7 -3.13 17.40 -5.70
N GLN A 8 -2.97 18.71 -5.86
CA GLN A 8 -1.69 19.32 -6.15
C GLN A 8 -0.68 19.10 -5.02
N ARG A 9 -1.09 19.30 -3.76
CA ARG A 9 -0.20 19.17 -2.59
C ARG A 9 0.23 17.73 -2.30
N THR A 10 -0.65 16.76 -2.58
CA THR A 10 -0.37 15.32 -2.42
C THR A 10 0.29 14.70 -3.65
N GLY A 11 0.43 15.46 -4.74
CA GLY A 11 0.91 14.92 -6.02
C GLY A 11 0.00 13.84 -6.61
N THR A 12 -1.26 13.77 -6.20
CA THR A 12 -2.25 12.80 -6.72
C THR A 12 -3.22 13.46 -7.68
N THR A 13 -4.20 12.68 -8.16
CA THR A 13 -5.28 13.20 -9.01
C THR A 13 -6.55 13.42 -8.21
N THR A 14 -7.37 14.39 -8.63
CA THR A 14 -8.72 14.58 -8.07
C THR A 14 -9.59 13.32 -8.21
N ARG A 15 -9.35 12.51 -9.25
CA ARG A 15 -9.97 11.18 -9.42
C ARG A 15 -9.59 10.23 -8.30
N ALA A 16 -8.32 10.15 -7.93
CA ALA A 16 -7.86 9.31 -6.82
C ALA A 16 -8.44 9.77 -5.49
N LEU A 17 -8.48 11.09 -5.23
CA LEU A 17 -9.12 11.63 -4.02
C LEU A 17 -10.60 11.27 -3.92
N ARG A 18 -11.36 11.41 -5.02
CA ARG A 18 -12.77 10.97 -5.08
C ARG A 18 -12.92 9.47 -4.87
N PHE A 19 -11.94 8.70 -5.32
CA PHE A 19 -11.93 7.27 -5.07
C PHE A 19 -11.73 6.99 -3.58
N TYR A 20 -10.79 7.67 -2.91
CA TYR A 20 -10.62 7.55 -1.45
C TYR A 20 -11.88 7.96 -0.68
N GLU A 21 -12.57 9.02 -1.12
CA GLU A 21 -13.89 9.39 -0.56
C GLU A 21 -14.91 8.24 -0.71
N SER A 22 -14.99 7.63 -1.90
CA SER A 22 -15.92 6.52 -2.15
C SER A 22 -15.64 5.28 -1.29
N GLN A 23 -14.39 5.11 -0.85
CA GLN A 23 -13.98 4.02 0.03
C GLN A 23 -14.09 4.38 1.52
N GLY A 24 -14.50 5.62 1.85
CA GLY A 24 -14.62 6.13 3.22
C GLY A 24 -13.29 6.55 3.88
N LEU A 25 -12.20 6.52 3.12
CA LEU A 25 -10.84 6.82 3.60
C LEU A 25 -10.58 8.34 3.69
N LEU A 26 -11.32 9.13 2.92
CA LEU A 26 -11.28 10.59 2.94
C LEU A 26 -12.70 11.14 3.12
N MET A 27 -12.87 12.21 3.90
CA MET A 27 -14.19 12.80 4.13
C MET A 27 -14.14 14.32 3.96
N ALA A 28 -14.71 14.83 2.86
CA ALA A 28 -14.86 16.26 2.69
C ALA A 28 -15.78 16.88 3.74
N GLN A 29 -15.30 17.94 4.39
CA GLN A 29 -16.15 18.80 5.20
C GLN A 29 -16.94 19.75 4.28
N ARG A 30 -18.19 20.05 4.66
CA ARG A 30 -18.99 21.07 3.96
C ARG A 30 -18.74 22.42 4.61
N ALA A 31 -18.17 23.33 3.84
CA ALA A 31 -18.02 24.71 4.27
C ALA A 31 -19.37 25.46 4.29
N PRO A 32 -19.49 26.58 5.03
CA PRO A 32 -20.73 27.36 5.12
C PRO A 32 -21.27 27.86 3.76
N ASN A 33 -20.38 27.97 2.77
CA ASN A 33 -20.70 28.35 1.39
C ASN A 33 -21.16 27.17 0.50
N GLY A 34 -21.29 25.96 1.06
CA GLY A 34 -21.75 24.75 0.38
C GLY A 34 -20.67 23.99 -0.40
N TYR A 35 -19.43 24.49 -0.46
CA TYR A 35 -18.32 23.79 -1.13
C TYR A 35 -17.71 22.71 -0.23
N ARG A 36 -17.08 21.72 -0.87
CA ARG A 36 -16.25 20.72 -0.19
C ARG A 36 -14.89 21.32 0.13
N GLU A 37 -14.49 21.21 1.39
CA GLU A 37 -13.19 21.63 1.89
C GLU A 37 -12.50 20.47 2.59
N TYR A 38 -11.17 20.49 2.45
CA TYR A 38 -10.23 19.59 3.10
C TYR A 38 -9.23 20.39 3.92
N ASP A 39 -8.69 19.82 4.98
CA ASP A 39 -7.73 20.46 5.87
C ASP A 39 -6.34 19.80 5.83
N GLU A 40 -5.46 20.17 6.75
CA GLU A 40 -4.12 19.58 6.85
C GLU A 40 -4.16 18.12 7.32
N ASP A 41 -5.19 17.71 8.07
CA ASP A 41 -5.34 16.31 8.48
C ASP A 41 -5.74 15.44 7.29
N ASP A 42 -6.59 15.95 6.39
CA ASP A 42 -6.87 15.29 5.11
C ASP A 42 -5.59 15.13 4.26
N LEU A 43 -4.70 16.13 4.25
CA LEU A 43 -3.41 16.04 3.57
C LEU A 43 -2.55 14.93 4.17
N ARG A 44 -2.47 14.85 5.50
CA ARG A 44 -1.74 13.79 6.22
C ARG A 44 -2.30 12.41 5.89
N LEU A 45 -3.63 12.26 5.94
CA LEU A 45 -4.31 11.00 5.60
C LEU A 45 -3.99 10.54 4.18
N VAL A 46 -4.06 11.44 3.19
CA VAL A 46 -3.77 11.07 1.79
C VAL A 46 -2.29 10.70 1.62
N THR A 47 -1.38 11.44 2.25
CA THR A 47 0.06 11.16 2.20
C THR A 47 0.38 9.79 2.81
N GLU A 48 -0.27 9.45 3.93
CA GLU A 48 -0.13 8.14 4.58
C GLU A 48 -0.60 7.01 3.66
N ILE A 49 -1.79 7.15 3.06
CA ILE A 49 -2.34 6.18 2.12
C ILE A 49 -1.37 5.96 0.94
N GLN A 50 -0.83 7.03 0.36
CA GLN A 50 0.10 6.95 -0.75
C GLN A 50 1.42 6.27 -0.36
N THR A 51 1.93 6.56 0.83
CA THR A 51 3.17 5.96 1.35
C THR A 51 3.01 4.45 1.50
N LEU A 52 1.92 4.00 2.11
CA LEU A 52 1.61 2.58 2.30
C LEU A 52 1.39 1.86 0.96
N GLN A 53 0.65 2.48 0.03
CA GLN A 53 0.46 1.92 -1.32
C GLN A 53 1.80 1.78 -2.07
N GLY A 54 2.73 2.72 -1.88
CA GLY A 54 4.06 2.68 -2.48
C GLY A 54 4.89 1.46 -2.06
N ILE A 55 4.58 0.86 -0.90
CA ILE A 55 5.23 -0.35 -0.38
C ILE A 55 4.34 -1.61 -0.46
N GLY A 56 3.28 -1.57 -1.28
CA GLY A 56 2.50 -2.75 -1.64
C GLY A 56 1.28 -3.03 -0.77
N PHE A 57 0.82 -2.07 0.03
CA PHE A 57 -0.43 -2.18 0.78
C PHE A 57 -1.61 -1.90 -0.15
N SER A 58 -2.68 -2.69 -0.02
CA SER A 58 -3.94 -2.37 -0.68
C SER A 58 -4.63 -1.20 0.03
N LEU A 59 -5.64 -0.60 -0.60
CA LEU A 59 -6.44 0.44 0.06
C LEU A 59 -7.18 -0.05 1.30
N ASP A 60 -7.58 -1.32 1.34
CA ASP A 60 -8.24 -1.85 2.53
C ASP A 60 -7.24 -2.05 3.67
N ASP A 61 -5.98 -2.35 3.37
CA ASP A 61 -4.92 -2.43 4.38
C ASP A 61 -4.60 -1.07 5.00
N THR A 62 -4.90 0.06 4.35
CA THR A 62 -4.61 1.39 4.91
C THR A 62 -5.65 1.88 5.91
N ARG A 63 -6.81 1.21 6.05
CA ARG A 63 -7.90 1.62 6.95
C ARG A 63 -7.46 1.81 8.40
N PRO A 64 -6.72 0.87 9.03
CA PRO A 64 -6.30 1.03 10.42
C PRO A 64 -5.42 2.25 10.64
N PHE A 65 -4.58 2.59 9.65
CA PHE A 65 -3.69 3.75 9.69
C PHE A 65 -4.48 5.07 9.62
N VAL A 66 -5.47 5.12 8.73
CA VAL A 66 -6.39 6.25 8.61
C VAL A 66 -7.19 6.45 9.91
N GLU A 67 -7.69 5.37 10.50
CA GLU A 67 -8.42 5.42 11.77
C GLU A 67 -7.53 5.88 12.93
N CYS A 68 -6.27 5.43 12.95
CA CYS A 68 -5.30 5.86 13.94
C CYS A 68 -5.01 7.37 13.84
N LEU A 69 -4.76 7.89 12.64
CA LEU A 69 -4.56 9.31 12.40
C LEU A 69 -5.80 10.14 12.79
N ARG A 70 -7.00 9.67 12.45
CA ARG A 70 -8.27 10.32 12.83
C ARG A 70 -8.52 10.32 14.34
N SER A 71 -7.91 9.39 15.07
CA SER A 71 -7.96 9.36 16.53
C SER A 71 -7.02 10.38 17.19
N GLY A 72 -6.33 11.20 16.41
CA GLY A 72 -5.46 12.28 16.88
C GLY A 72 -4.00 11.87 17.09
N HIS A 73 -3.60 10.68 16.64
CA HIS A 73 -2.21 10.26 16.70
C HIS A 73 -1.34 11.02 15.67
N GLU A 74 -0.08 11.25 16.03
CA GLU A 74 0.90 11.91 15.15
C GLU A 74 1.26 11.03 13.95
N SER A 75 1.31 9.70 14.16
CA SER A 75 1.62 8.71 13.12
C SER A 75 0.51 7.68 12.98
N GLY A 76 0.24 7.24 11.74
CA GLY A 76 -0.81 6.26 11.44
C GLY A 76 -0.52 4.86 11.96
N ASP A 77 0.73 4.57 12.30
CA ASP A 77 1.18 3.30 12.86
C ASP A 77 1.31 3.28 14.39
N SER A 78 0.80 4.32 15.07
CA SER A 78 0.82 4.36 16.55
C SER A 78 -0.18 3.40 17.21
N CYS A 79 -1.15 2.89 16.44
CA CYS A 79 -2.23 2.06 16.94
C CYS A 79 -1.92 0.57 16.74
N ALA A 80 -2.42 -0.28 17.65
CA ALA A 80 -2.19 -1.71 17.62
C ALA A 80 -2.64 -2.38 16.30
N ASP A 81 -3.78 -1.94 15.75
CA ASP A 81 -4.35 -2.50 14.52
C ASP A 81 -3.49 -2.20 13.27
N SER A 82 -2.85 -1.03 13.24
CA SER A 82 -1.89 -0.65 12.20
C SER A 82 -0.63 -1.52 12.26
N ILE A 83 -0.10 -1.74 13.47
CA ILE A 83 1.06 -2.63 13.71
C ILE A 83 0.72 -4.06 13.30
N GLU A 84 -0.47 -4.54 13.63
CA GLU A 84 -0.92 -5.89 13.23
C GLU A 84 -1.05 -6.02 11.72
N THR A 85 -1.46 -4.94 11.05
CA THR A 85 -1.50 -4.91 9.58
C THR A 85 -0.10 -4.98 8.97
N TYR A 86 0.90 -4.32 9.56
CA TYR A 86 2.30 -4.52 9.16
C TYR A 86 2.76 -5.97 9.33
N ARG A 87 2.46 -6.60 10.48
CA ARG A 87 2.83 -8.00 10.72
C ARG A 87 2.20 -8.95 9.71
N ARG A 88 0.89 -8.78 9.45
CA ARG A 88 0.18 -9.57 8.43
C ARG A 88 0.83 -9.42 7.06
N LYS A 89 1.15 -8.19 6.65
CA LYS A 89 1.75 -7.95 5.34
C LYS A 89 3.15 -8.54 5.22
N LEU A 90 3.95 -8.44 6.29
CA LEU A 90 5.28 -9.04 6.32
C LEU A 90 5.20 -10.57 6.18
N ALA A 91 4.31 -11.23 6.93
CA ALA A 91 4.10 -12.67 6.83
C ALA A 91 3.63 -13.12 5.43
N GLU A 92 2.79 -12.32 4.76
CA GLU A 92 2.38 -12.57 3.38
C GLU A 92 3.57 -12.51 2.41
N VAL A 93 4.41 -11.46 2.53
CA VAL A 93 5.61 -11.29 1.72
C VAL A 93 6.60 -12.43 1.95
N ASP A 94 6.84 -12.80 3.20
CA ASP A 94 7.74 -13.91 3.56
C ASP A 94 7.25 -15.23 2.93
N GLY A 95 5.94 -15.50 3.01
CA GLY A 95 5.36 -16.67 2.34
C GLY A 95 5.53 -16.68 0.82
N TYR A 96 5.46 -15.51 0.17
CA TYR A 96 5.76 -15.39 -1.26
C TYR A 96 7.24 -15.61 -1.57
N LEU A 97 8.14 -15.07 -0.75
CA LEU A 97 9.58 -15.27 -0.90
C LEU A 97 9.96 -16.73 -0.75
N ASP A 98 9.39 -17.43 0.23
CA ASP A 98 9.62 -18.87 0.43
C ASP A 98 9.17 -19.67 -0.80
N ARG A 99 7.98 -19.38 -1.31
CA ARG A 99 7.46 -20.05 -2.51
C ARG A 99 8.33 -19.79 -3.74
N LEU A 100 8.73 -18.54 -3.96
CA LEU A 100 9.59 -18.18 -5.09
C LEU A 100 10.98 -18.79 -4.97
N THR A 101 11.51 -18.90 -3.76
CA THR A 101 12.79 -19.57 -3.48
C THR A 101 12.70 -21.06 -3.82
N ALA A 102 11.61 -21.74 -3.42
CA ALA A 102 11.40 -23.14 -3.75
C ALA A 102 11.26 -23.37 -5.27
N ILE A 103 10.52 -22.50 -5.96
CA ILE A 103 10.38 -22.55 -7.43
C ILE A 103 11.75 -22.36 -8.10
N ARG A 104 12.52 -21.35 -7.67
CA ARG A 104 13.87 -21.10 -8.18
C ARG A 104 14.77 -22.31 -8.01
N ALA A 105 14.77 -22.95 -6.84
CA ALA A 105 15.54 -24.15 -6.59
C ALA A 105 15.17 -25.29 -7.54
N GLY A 106 13.87 -25.55 -7.73
CA GLY A 106 13.41 -26.59 -8.67
C GLY A 106 13.79 -26.31 -10.13
N ILE A 107 13.77 -25.05 -10.56
CA ILE A 107 14.23 -24.64 -11.90
C ILE A 107 15.74 -24.88 -12.03
N GLN A 108 16.52 -24.51 -11.01
CA GLN A 108 17.98 -24.70 -11.01
C GLN A 108 18.34 -26.19 -11.17
N THR A 109 17.71 -27.08 -10.40
CA THR A 109 17.94 -28.53 -10.53
C THR A 109 17.66 -29.02 -11.94
N LYS A 110 16.52 -28.64 -12.53
CA LYS A 110 16.19 -29.05 -13.91
C LYS A 110 17.19 -28.52 -14.94
N LEU A 111 17.71 -27.31 -14.72
CA LEU A 111 18.73 -26.71 -15.59
C LEU A 111 20.04 -27.50 -15.50
N ASP A 112 20.52 -27.81 -14.30
CA ASP A 112 21.76 -28.55 -14.08
C ASP A 112 21.68 -29.94 -14.74
N ASP A 113 20.56 -30.65 -14.56
CA ASP A 113 20.30 -31.95 -15.21
C ASP A 113 20.31 -31.87 -16.75
N ALA A 114 19.74 -30.79 -17.31
CA ALA A 114 19.74 -30.58 -18.75
C ALA A 114 21.15 -30.29 -19.29
N GLN A 115 21.94 -29.50 -18.56
CA GLN A 115 23.32 -29.19 -18.90
C GLN A 115 24.21 -30.44 -18.85
N ALA A 116 24.07 -31.25 -17.81
CA ALA A 116 24.82 -32.51 -17.67
C ALA A 116 24.55 -33.47 -18.84
N ARG A 117 23.28 -33.65 -19.23
CA ARG A 117 22.89 -34.47 -20.39
C ARG A 117 23.49 -33.98 -21.70
N ARG A 118 23.56 -32.66 -21.89
CA ARG A 118 24.17 -32.06 -23.09
C ARG A 118 25.69 -32.25 -23.14
N GLN A 119 26.36 -32.26 -21.98
CA GLN A 119 27.81 -32.41 -21.89
C GLN A 119 28.26 -33.88 -21.94
N GLY A 120 27.41 -34.81 -21.48
CA GLY A 120 27.65 -36.25 -21.46
C GLY A 120 27.28 -36.99 -22.75
N ASP A 121 27.18 -36.30 -23.89
CA ASP A 121 26.95 -36.92 -25.21
C ASP A 121 28.26 -36.99 -26.00
N PRO A 122 29.09 -38.05 -25.82
CA PRO A 122 30.23 -38.30 -26.68
C PRO A 122 29.74 -38.94 -27.98
N ARG A 123 30.07 -38.29 -29.11
CA ARG A 123 29.95 -38.84 -30.47
C ARG A 123 30.64 -40.19 -30.62
#